data_AF-A0A936ES36-F1
#
_entry.id   AF-A0A936ES36-F1
#
_cell.length_a   1.000
_cell.length_b   1.000
_cell.length_c   1.000
_cell.angle_alpha   90.00
_cell.angle_beta   90.00
_cell.angle_gamma   90.00
#
_symmetry.space_group_name_H-M   'P 1'
#
loop_
_entity.id
_entity.type
_entity.pdbx_description
1 polymer ?
#
loop_
_entity_poly.entity_id
_entity_poly.type
_entity_poly.pdbx_seq_one_letter_code
_entity_poly.pdbx_strand_id
1 'polypeptide(L)'
;MTAPAPPLRLAIVTNMPTPYRAPVFDRVAATPGISLQVLYATRVEPDRHWDLPALQHEHAFLRGPTLERGGRYIHFNPGRPAGD
;
A
#
# COMPACT_ATOMS: atom_id res chain seq x y z
N MET A 1 23.64 -4.55 -29.24
CA MET A 1 22.97 -4.84 -27.95
C MET A 1 21.90 -3.78 -27.76
N THR A 2 20.63 -4.17 -27.67
CA THR A 2 19.52 -3.24 -27.44
C THR A 2 19.44 -2.91 -25.94
N ALA A 3 19.19 -1.65 -25.58
CA ALA A 3 18.99 -1.27 -24.19
C ALA A 3 17.81 -2.04 -23.58
N PRO A 4 17.85 -2.40 -22.28
CA PRO A 4 16.72 -3.05 -21.62
C PRO A 4 15.49 -2.13 -21.65
N ALA A 5 14.32 -2.74 -21.80
CA ALA A 5 13.05 -2.01 -21.75
C ALA A 5 12.88 -1.32 -20.38
N PRO A 6 12.23 -0.14 -20.33
CA PRO A 6 11.95 0.52 -19.06
C PRO A 6 11.04 -0.37 -18.18
N PRO A 7 11.16 -0.27 -16.85
CA PRO A 7 10.34 -1.06 -15.94
C PRO A 7 8.85 -0.68 -16.05
N LEU A 8 7.97 -1.67 -15.88
CA LEU A 8 6.54 -1.48 -15.70
C LEU A 8 6.31 -0.74 -14.37
N ARG A 9 5.69 0.45 -14.46
CA ARG A 9 5.31 1.24 -13.30
C ARG A 9 3.94 0.80 -12.82
N LEU A 10 3.87 0.27 -11.60
CA LEU A 10 2.66 -0.27 -11.00
C LEU A 10 2.32 0.48 -9.72
N ALA A 11 1.07 0.93 -9.60
CA ALA A 11 0.53 1.47 -8.35
C ALA A 11 -0.61 0.58 -7.86
N ILE A 12 -0.55 0.18 -6.58
CA ILE A 12 -1.63 -0.54 -5.90
C ILE A 12 -2.22 0.38 -4.85
N VAL A 13 -3.54 0.58 -4.87
CA VAL A 13 -4.25 1.33 -3.83
C VAL A 13 -5.06 0.34 -3.00
N THR A 14 -4.88 0.37 -1.69
CA THR A 14 -5.61 -0.54 -0.80
C THR A 14 -5.89 0.06 0.57
N ASN A 15 -6.85 -0.51 1.31
CA ASN A 15 -7.32 0.03 2.58
C ASN A 15 -6.20 0.14 3.62
N MET A 16 -5.52 -0.95 3.94
CA MET A 16 -4.47 -0.99 4.96
C MET A 16 -3.47 -2.12 4.66
N PRO A 17 -2.24 -2.07 5.20
CA PRO A 17 -1.33 -3.19 5.14
C PRO A 17 -1.91 -4.39 5.91
N THR A 18 -1.68 -5.60 5.41
CA THR A 18 -2.16 -6.84 6.05
C THR A 18 -1.06 -7.89 6.03
N PRO A 19 -0.97 -8.77 7.05
CA PRO A 19 0.13 -9.73 7.18
C PRO A 19 0.20 -10.73 6.02
N TYR A 20 -0.93 -10.94 5.32
CA TYR A 20 -1.00 -11.82 4.16
C TYR A 20 -0.77 -11.10 2.81
N ARG A 21 -0.98 -9.78 2.70
CA ARG A 21 -0.71 -9.02 1.46
C ARG A 21 0.68 -8.42 1.41
N ALA A 22 1.22 -7.99 2.56
CA ALA A 22 2.56 -7.40 2.61
C ALA A 22 3.63 -8.31 1.97
N PRO A 23 3.71 -9.62 2.27
CA PRO A 23 4.69 -10.50 1.64
C PRO A 23 4.49 -10.68 0.13
N VAL A 24 3.24 -10.56 -0.36
CA VAL A 24 2.95 -10.62 -1.79
C VAL A 24 3.49 -9.36 -2.47
N PHE A 25 3.24 -8.18 -1.89
CA PHE A 25 3.74 -6.92 -2.44
C PHE A 25 5.26 -6.82 -2.37
N ASP A 26 5.90 -7.36 -1.34
CA ASP A 26 7.36 -7.46 -1.26
C ASP A 26 7.93 -8.29 -2.43
N ARG A 27 7.29 -9.43 -2.77
CA ARG A 27 7.71 -10.25 -3.92
C ARG A 27 7.47 -9.56 -5.26
N VAL A 28 6.37 -8.83 -5.40
CA VAL A 28 6.08 -8.05 -6.61
C VAL A 28 7.11 -6.93 -6.78
N ALA A 29 7.46 -6.21 -5.71
CA ALA A 29 8.50 -5.17 -5.74
C ALA A 29 9.89 -5.73 -6.08
N ALA A 30 10.19 -6.96 -5.67
CA ALA A 30 11.44 -7.64 -6.00
C ALA A 30 11.49 -8.23 -7.43
N THR A 31 10.40 -8.16 -8.20
CA THR A 31 10.33 -8.76 -9.54
C THR A 31 11.06 -7.88 -10.56
N PRO A 32 12.06 -8.42 -11.30
CA PRO A 32 12.80 -7.64 -12.29
C PRO A 32 11.90 -6.98 -13.33
N GLY A 33 12.14 -5.70 -13.59
CA GLY A 33 11.33 -4.93 -14.55
C GLY A 33 10.02 -4.38 -13.97
N ILE A 34 9.78 -4.48 -12.66
CA ILE A 34 8.63 -3.83 -11.99
C ILE A 34 9.14 -2.72 -11.06
N SER A 35 8.47 -1.57 -11.13
CA SER A 35 8.58 -0.49 -10.15
C SER A 35 7.23 -0.35 -9.46
N LEU A 36 7.10 -0.91 -8.24
CA LEU A 36 5.86 -0.91 -7.46
C LEU A 36 5.81 0.27 -6.49
N GLN A 37 4.66 0.94 -6.38
CA GLN A 37 4.27 1.81 -5.27
C GLN A 37 2.96 1.31 -4.66
N VAL A 38 2.93 1.07 -3.35
CA VAL A 38 1.68 0.74 -2.64
C VAL A 38 1.15 1.96 -1.87
N LEU A 39 -0.11 2.31 -2.08
CA LEU A 39 -0.80 3.41 -1.41
C LEU A 39 -1.84 2.83 -0.44
N TYR A 40 -1.58 2.99 0.85
CA TYR A 40 -2.46 2.54 1.92
C TYR A 40 -3.39 3.68 2.36
N ALA A 41 -4.69 3.42 2.45
CA ALA A 41 -5.69 4.40 2.88
C ALA A 41 -5.57 4.76 4.38
N THR A 42 -5.17 3.78 5.20
CA THR A 42 -4.88 3.92 6.64
C THR A 42 -3.72 3.03 7.06
N ARG A 43 -3.14 3.30 8.24
CA ARG A 43 -2.12 2.44 8.86
C ARG A 43 -2.72 1.16 9.43
N VAL A 44 -3.88 1.28 10.06
CA VAL A 44 -4.61 0.16 10.69
C VAL A 44 -6.09 0.54 10.78
N GLU A 45 -6.98 -0.43 10.61
CA GLU A 45 -8.42 -0.28 10.95
C GLU A 45 -8.63 -0.56 12.45
N PRO A 46 -9.52 0.15 13.15
CA PRO A 46 -9.70 0.02 14.60
C PRO A 46 -10.00 -1.40 15.11
N ASP A 47 -10.62 -2.25 14.29
CA ASP A 47 -10.96 -3.65 14.61
C ASP A 47 -9.89 -4.66 14.17
N ARG A 48 -8.66 -4.20 13.91
CA ARG A 48 -7.54 -5.03 13.45
C ARG A 48 -6.39 -4.94 14.42
N HIS A 49 -6.05 -6.10 15.00
CA HIS A 49 -5.02 -6.24 16.01
C HIS A 49 -3.93 -7.23 15.55
N TRP A 50 -3.53 -7.13 14.28
CA TRP A 50 -2.55 -8.03 13.71
C TRP A 50 -1.13 -7.49 13.89
N ASP A 51 -0.19 -8.40 14.14
CA ASP A 51 1.23 -8.08 14.06
C ASP A 51 1.64 -7.95 12.59
N LEU A 52 1.97 -6.72 12.19
CA LEU A 52 2.36 -6.43 10.82
C LEU A 52 3.86 -6.73 10.62
N PRO A 53 4.23 -7.56 9.63
CA PRO A 53 5.64 -7.71 9.27
C PRO A 53 6.19 -6.39 8.70
N ALA A 54 7.51 -6.21 8.75
CA ALA A 54 8.16 -5.05 8.16
C ALA A 54 7.90 -4.99 6.65
N LEU A 55 7.32 -3.89 6.17
CA LEU A 55 7.03 -3.67 4.75
C LEU A 55 8.35 -3.36 4.02
N GLN A 56 8.70 -4.16 3.02
CA GLN A 56 9.95 -3.99 2.25
C GLN A 56 9.73 -3.28 0.91
N HIS A 57 8.50 -3.28 0.41
CA HIS A 57 8.12 -2.55 -0.79
C HIS A 57 7.98 -1.05 -0.53
N GLU A 58 8.22 -0.24 -1.57
CA GLU A 58 7.91 1.19 -1.57
C GLU A 58 6.42 1.42 -1.32
N HIS A 59 6.11 2.25 -0.33
CA HIS A 59 4.74 2.51 0.07
C HIS A 59 4.55 3.91 0.65
N ALA A 60 3.30 4.36 0.68
CA ALA A 60 2.90 5.55 1.40
C ALA A 60 1.50 5.39 1.99
N PHE A 61 1.26 6.11 3.08
CA PHE A 61 -0.08 6.20 3.68
C PHE A 61 -0.76 7.47 3.21
N LEU A 62 -1.97 7.36 2.69
CA LEU A 62 -2.73 8.50 2.23
C LEU A 62 -3.30 9.29 3.42
N ARG A 63 -3.33 10.62 3.30
CA ARG A 63 -3.99 11.48 4.28
C ARG A 63 -5.51 11.39 4.10
N GLY A 64 -6.26 11.62 5.17
CA GLY A 64 -7.72 11.73 5.11
C GLY A 64 -8.42 11.16 6.35
N PRO A 65 -9.68 11.53 6.59
CA PRO A 65 -10.45 10.96 7.68
C PRO A 65 -10.89 9.52 7.36
N THR A 66 -10.95 8.70 8.42
CA THR A 66 -11.65 7.42 8.39
C THR A 66 -12.96 7.59 9.17
N LEU A 67 -14.08 7.25 8.54
CA LEU A 67 -15.40 7.27 9.17
C LEU A 67 -15.86 5.84 9.43
N GLU A 68 -16.43 5.59 10.60
CA GLU A 68 -17.12 4.34 10.88
C GLU A 68 -18.62 4.51 10.62
N ARG A 69 -19.22 3.60 9.84
CA ARG A 69 -20.66 3.58 9.59
C ARG A 69 -21.17 2.15 9.47
N GLY A 70 -21.96 1.72 10.45
CA GLY A 70 -22.59 0.40 10.46
C GLY A 70 -21.57 -0.75 10.48
N GLY A 71 -20.53 -0.64 11.31
CA GLY A 71 -19.47 -1.65 11.42
C GLY A 71 -18.52 -1.72 10.22
N ARG A 72 -18.50 -0.67 9.37
CA ARG A 72 -17.57 -0.53 8.24
C ARG A 72 -16.73 0.71 8.41
N TYR A 73 -15.49 0.64 7.95
CA TYR A 73 -14.57 1.78 7.90
C TYR A 73 -14.50 2.32 6.47
N ILE A 74 -14.75 3.62 6.32
CA ILE A 74 -14.74 4.32 5.04
C ILE A 74 -13.59 5.34 5.07
N HIS A 75 -12.62 5.18 4.20
CA HIS A 75 -11.46 6.06 4.11
C HIS A 75 -11.65 7.12 3.02
N PHE A 76 -11.68 8.40 3.40
CA PHE A 76 -11.80 9.51 2.47
C PHE A 76 -10.43 10.12 2.20
N ASN A 77 -9.70 9.57 1.22
CA ASN A 77 -8.37 10.03 0.87
C ASN A 77 -8.37 10.89 -0.41
N PRO A 78 -8.09 12.20 -0.36
CA PRO A 78 -8.05 13.06 -1.55
C PRO A 78 -6.78 12.86 -2.41
N GLY A 79 -6.05 11.76 -2.24
CA GLY A 79 -4.92 11.37 -3.09
C GLY A 79 -3.55 11.93 -2.69
N ARG A 80 -3.43 12.72 -1.61
CA ARG A 80 -2.13 13.21 -1.12
C ARG A 80 -1.50 12.21 -0.14
N PRO A 81 -0.30 11.68 -0.41
CA PRO A 81 0.46 10.92 0.58
C PRO A 81 0.72 11.74 1.84
N ALA A 82 0.82 11.07 2.99
CA ALA A 82 1.39 11.65 4.18
C ALA A 82 2.86 11.97 3.89
N GLY A 83 3.22 13.27 3.84
CA GLY A 83 4.61 13.65 4.01
C GLY A 83 5.03 13.36 5.44
N ASP A 84 6.21 12.76 5.59
CA ASP A 84 6.93 12.62 6.86
C ASP A 84 7.29 14.00 7.44
#